data_AF-A0A942CXD0-F1
#
_entry.id   AF-A0A942CXD0-F1
#
_cell.length_a   1.000
_cell.length_b   1.000
_cell.length_c   1.000
_cell.angle_alpha   90.00
_cell.angle_beta   90.00
_cell.angle_gamma   90.00
#
_symmetry.space_group_name_H-M   'P 1'
#
loop_
_entity.id
_entity.type
_entity.pdbx_description
1 polymer ?
#
loop_
_entity_poly.entity_id
_entity_poly.type
_entity_poly.pdbx_seq_one_letter_code
_entity_poly.pdbx_strand_id
1 'polypeptide(L)'
;MDEGHPLFDSNLKIRRARKLSEELLASKEAPPDGKPFQQKYRPDPVTGVETIRLDTFPKWPPELGVTAGEIAFHLRSALDYVVYQLCLKGGGDPEKKQTAFPLSESPKEYVRKRGKKPSYRDVSLANVPEEWKAVIDGLQPFKGIPNDDAYHLSILNSLTKRDKHQVRLRCYT
;
A
#
# COMPACT_ATOMS: atom_id res chain seq x y z
N MET A 1 1.89 22.46 -12.98
CA MET A 1 2.00 21.27 -13.85
C MET A 1 0.75 21.27 -14.68
N ASP A 2 0.94 21.34 -15.97
CA ASP A 2 -0.11 21.64 -16.93
C ASP A 2 -0.64 20.32 -17.51
N GLU A 3 -1.85 20.36 -18.10
CA GLU A 3 -2.55 19.16 -18.59
C GLU A 3 -1.75 18.36 -19.64
N GLY A 4 -0.87 19.02 -20.41
CA GLY A 4 -0.01 18.37 -21.39
C GLY A 4 1.24 17.67 -20.82
N HIS A 5 1.50 17.77 -19.51
CA HIS A 5 2.69 17.16 -18.91
C HIS A 5 2.51 15.63 -18.77
N PRO A 6 3.50 14.79 -19.14
CA PRO A 6 3.36 13.32 -19.08
C PRO A 6 2.96 12.78 -17.70
N LEU A 7 3.41 13.44 -16.63
CA LEU A 7 3.09 13.06 -15.24
C LEU A 7 1.87 13.79 -14.64
N PHE A 8 1.05 14.45 -15.46
CA PHE A 8 -0.12 15.19 -14.99
C PHE A 8 -1.08 14.29 -14.19
N ASP A 9 -1.45 13.13 -14.72
CA ASP A 9 -2.37 12.19 -14.07
C ASP A 9 -1.82 11.65 -12.75
N SER A 10 -0.52 11.29 -12.72
CA SER A 10 0.15 10.86 -11.50
C SER A 10 0.08 11.96 -10.42
N ASN A 11 0.31 13.22 -10.81
CA ASN A 11 0.20 14.35 -9.90
C ASN A 11 -1.23 14.62 -9.43
N LEU A 12 -2.23 14.42 -10.29
CA LEU A 12 -3.64 14.55 -9.90
C LEU A 12 -4.01 13.52 -8.82
N LYS A 13 -3.54 12.28 -8.96
CA LYS A 13 -3.73 11.22 -7.95
C LYS A 13 -3.03 11.56 -6.63
N ILE A 14 -1.79 12.06 -6.67
CA ILE A 14 -1.06 12.50 -5.46
C ILE A 14 -1.80 13.64 -4.75
N ARG A 15 -2.29 14.65 -5.50
CA ARG A 15 -3.06 15.77 -4.94
C ARG A 15 -4.33 15.29 -4.28
N ARG A 16 -5.06 14.36 -4.90
CA ARG A 16 -6.28 13.78 -4.31
C ARG A 16 -5.97 13.01 -3.03
N ALA A 17 -4.93 12.16 -3.03
CA ALA A 17 -4.48 11.45 -1.83
C ALA A 17 -4.11 12.41 -0.70
N ARG A 18 -3.42 13.52 -1.02
CA ARG A 18 -3.07 14.55 -0.05
C ARG A 18 -4.30 15.22 0.56
N LYS A 19 -5.25 15.66 -0.27
CA LYS A 19 -6.50 16.25 0.21
C LYS A 19 -7.25 15.32 1.17
N LEU A 20 -7.39 14.04 0.79
CA LEU A 20 -8.01 13.04 1.65
C LEU A 20 -7.25 12.82 2.95
N SER A 21 -5.91 12.86 2.92
CA SER A 21 -5.10 12.74 4.15
C SER A 21 -5.29 13.93 5.08
N GLU A 22 -5.43 15.14 4.54
CA GLU A 22 -5.70 16.34 5.32
C GLU A 22 -7.11 16.28 5.94
N GLU A 23 -8.11 15.87 5.17
CA GLU A 23 -9.48 15.64 5.65
C GLU A 23 -9.51 14.58 6.76
N LEU A 24 -8.79 13.47 6.58
CA LEU A 24 -8.68 12.39 7.56
C LEU A 24 -7.98 12.83 8.84
N LEU A 25 -6.93 13.63 8.76
CA LEU A 25 -6.21 14.17 9.93
C LEU A 25 -7.01 15.27 10.64
N ALA A 26 -7.80 16.04 9.89
CA ALA A 26 -8.70 17.06 10.44
C ALA A 26 -9.94 16.44 11.11
N SER A 27 -10.32 15.22 10.71
CA SER A 27 -11.33 14.41 11.40
C SER A 27 -10.86 14.09 12.82
N LYS A 28 -11.29 14.92 13.78
CA LYS A 28 -11.05 14.72 15.22
C LYS A 28 -11.96 13.62 15.77
N GLU A 29 -11.84 12.40 15.26
CA GLU A 29 -12.54 11.26 15.85
C GLU A 29 -11.68 10.69 16.98
N ALA A 30 -11.90 11.25 18.17
CA ALA A 30 -11.42 10.63 19.39
C ALA A 30 -12.14 9.28 19.59
N PRO A 31 -11.49 8.27 20.19
CA PRO A 31 -12.17 7.07 20.65
C PRO A 31 -13.40 7.46 21.48
N PRO A 32 -14.58 6.86 21.25
CA PRO A 32 -15.83 7.30 21.87
C PRO A 32 -15.77 7.43 23.41
N ASP A 33 -14.90 6.68 24.08
CA ASP A 33 -14.81 6.63 25.55
C ASP A 33 -13.48 7.12 26.15
N GLY A 34 -12.54 7.66 25.36
CA GLY A 34 -11.25 8.17 25.86
C GLY A 34 -10.31 7.12 26.50
N LYS A 35 -10.74 5.84 26.62
CA LYS A 35 -9.93 4.71 27.07
C LYS A 35 -9.65 3.79 25.88
N PRO A 36 -8.40 3.69 25.39
CA PRO A 36 -8.07 2.93 24.18
C PRO A 36 -8.12 1.41 24.37
N PHE A 37 -8.30 0.92 25.60
CA PHE A 37 -8.44 -0.50 25.90
C PHE A 37 -9.14 -0.75 27.23
N GLN A 38 -10.00 -1.77 27.31
CA GLN A 38 -10.31 -2.42 28.58
C GLN A 38 -9.35 -3.58 28.78
N GLN A 39 -8.50 -3.47 29.81
CA GLN A 39 -7.65 -4.57 30.26
C GLN A 39 -8.46 -5.42 31.25
N LYS A 40 -8.75 -6.67 30.90
CA LYS A 40 -9.29 -7.64 31.85
C LYS A 40 -8.17 -8.55 32.31
N TYR A 41 -7.97 -8.56 33.62
CA TYR A 41 -7.06 -9.49 34.28
C TYR A 41 -7.84 -10.75 34.63
N ARG A 42 -7.45 -11.90 34.07
CA ARG A 42 -7.95 -13.21 34.50
C ARG A 42 -6.77 -14.00 35.05
N PRO A 43 -6.68 -14.20 36.37
CA PRO A 43 -5.74 -15.16 36.92
C PRO A 43 -6.22 -16.57 36.58
N ASP A 44 -5.34 -17.41 36.05
CA ASP A 44 -5.58 -18.84 35.90
C ASP A 44 -5.28 -19.53 37.25
N PRO A 45 -6.30 -20.04 37.97
CA PRO A 45 -6.12 -20.62 39.29
C PRO A 45 -5.37 -21.96 39.28
N VAL A 46 -5.09 -22.56 38.11
CA VAL A 46 -4.43 -23.86 37.98
C VAL A 46 -2.95 -23.72 37.62
N THR A 47 -2.60 -22.77 36.74
CA THR A 47 -1.23 -22.65 36.22
C THR A 47 -0.41 -21.55 36.91
N GLY A 48 -1.06 -20.62 37.64
CA GLY A 48 -0.39 -19.47 38.24
C GLY A 48 0.12 -18.44 37.21
N VAL A 49 -0.18 -18.64 35.92
CA VAL A 49 0.20 -17.72 34.85
C VAL A 49 -0.85 -16.61 34.76
N GLU A 50 -0.40 -15.36 34.84
CA GLU A 50 -1.25 -14.20 34.66
C GLU A 50 -1.55 -13.99 33.18
N THR A 51 -2.81 -14.14 32.77
CA THR A 51 -3.22 -13.85 31.40
C THR A 51 -3.86 -12.47 31.34
N ILE A 52 -3.14 -11.50 30.77
CA ILE A 52 -3.68 -10.17 30.47
C ILE A 52 -4.40 -10.25 29.11
N ARG A 53 -5.72 -10.07 29.10
CA ARG A 53 -6.49 -9.88 27.86
C ARG A 53 -6.83 -8.40 27.67
N LEU A 54 -6.49 -7.90 26.49
CA LEU A 54 -6.97 -6.62 25.99
C LEU A 54 -8.29 -6.90 25.25
N ASP A 55 -9.42 -6.58 25.88
CA ASP A 55 -10.74 -7.06 25.45
C ASP A 55 -11.43 -6.12 24.43
N THR A 56 -11.04 -4.85 24.34
CA THR A 56 -11.69 -3.89 23.43
C THR A 56 -10.71 -2.92 22.80
N PHE A 57 -10.64 -2.93 21.47
CA PHE A 57 -10.12 -1.80 20.70
C PHE A 57 -11.26 -0.81 20.48
N PRO A 58 -11.01 0.51 20.50
CA PRO A 58 -12.03 1.47 20.13
C PRO A 58 -12.50 1.17 18.71
N LYS A 59 -13.82 1.11 18.53
CA LYS A 59 -14.44 0.91 17.24
C LYS A 59 -14.27 2.20 16.45
N TRP A 60 -13.28 2.24 15.57
CA TRP A 60 -13.07 3.34 14.65
C TRP A 60 -14.26 3.42 13.68
N PRO A 61 -14.72 4.63 13.32
CA PRO A 61 -15.75 4.79 12.31
C PRO A 61 -15.31 4.14 10.98
N PRO A 62 -16.14 3.27 10.38
CA PRO A 62 -15.81 2.56 9.14
C PRO A 62 -15.36 3.47 8.00
N GLU A 63 -15.85 4.70 7.98
CA GLU A 63 -15.55 5.75 7.00
C GLU A 63 -14.06 6.11 6.98
N LEU A 64 -13.36 6.02 8.12
CA LEU A 64 -11.91 6.22 8.19
C LEU A 64 -11.16 5.12 7.42
N GLY A 65 -11.64 3.88 7.53
CA GLY A 65 -11.10 2.75 6.78
C GLY A 65 -11.27 2.93 5.28
N VAL A 66 -12.46 3.38 4.85
CA VAL A 66 -12.75 3.69 3.44
C VAL A 66 -11.85 4.81 2.92
N THR A 67 -11.71 5.89 3.70
CA THR A 67 -10.86 7.03 3.34
C THR A 67 -9.39 6.63 3.22
N ALA A 68 -8.88 5.81 4.16
CA ALA A 68 -7.53 5.26 4.11
C ALA A 68 -7.31 4.35 2.88
N GLY A 69 -8.32 3.54 2.52
CA GLY A 69 -8.32 2.75 1.29
C GLY A 69 -8.22 3.62 0.04
N GLU A 70 -9.00 4.70 -0.04
CA GLU A 70 -8.97 5.65 -1.18
C GLU A 70 -7.62 6.37 -1.30
N ILE A 71 -7.02 6.78 -0.18
CA ILE A 71 -5.67 7.35 -0.15
C ILE A 71 -4.66 6.35 -0.71
N ALA A 72 -4.67 5.11 -0.21
CA ALA A 72 -3.75 4.07 -0.64
C ALA A 72 -3.93 3.73 -2.14
N PHE A 73 -5.18 3.67 -2.60
CA PHE A 73 -5.51 3.47 -4.00
C PHE A 73 -4.93 4.58 -4.89
N HIS A 74 -5.12 5.84 -4.53
CA HIS A 74 -4.60 6.96 -5.31
C HIS A 74 -3.07 7.00 -5.35
N LEU A 75 -2.39 6.76 -4.23
CA LEU A 75 -0.93 6.69 -4.19
C LEU A 75 -0.39 5.54 -5.03
N ARG A 76 -1.02 4.35 -4.95
CA ARG A 76 -0.65 3.19 -5.77
C ARG A 76 -0.87 3.45 -7.25
N SER A 77 -2.00 4.04 -7.62
CA SER A 77 -2.31 4.42 -8.99
C SER A 77 -1.32 5.47 -9.52
N ALA A 78 -0.89 6.43 -8.70
CA ALA A 78 0.10 7.42 -9.11
C ALA A 78 1.43 6.78 -9.54
N LEU A 79 1.87 5.72 -8.84
CA LEU A 79 3.05 4.93 -9.21
C LEU A 79 2.85 4.17 -10.53
N ASP A 80 1.66 3.61 -10.75
CA ASP A 80 1.34 2.93 -12.02
C ASP A 80 1.41 3.91 -13.20
N TYR A 81 0.90 5.13 -13.04
CA TYR A 81 1.01 6.17 -14.07
C TYR A 81 2.46 6.54 -14.40
N VAL A 82 3.37 6.52 -13.43
CA VAL A 82 4.80 6.73 -13.71
C VAL A 82 5.33 5.63 -14.62
N VAL A 83 5.05 4.36 -14.31
CA VAL A 83 5.49 3.22 -15.14
C VAL A 83 4.82 3.22 -16.51
N TYR A 84 3.55 3.62 -16.58
CA TYR A 84 2.81 3.81 -17.83
C TYR A 84 3.55 4.77 -18.76
N GLN A 85 3.95 5.94 -18.25
CA GLN A 85 4.67 6.94 -19.03
C GLN A 85 6.09 6.49 -19.39
N LEU A 86 6.76 5.75 -18.51
CA LEU A 86 8.07 5.15 -18.81
C LEU A 86 8.00 4.08 -19.90
N CYS A 87 6.92 3.28 -19.94
CA CYS A 87 6.67 2.31 -21.00
C CYS A 87 6.46 3.01 -22.35
N LEU A 88 5.65 4.08 -22.39
CA LEU A 88 5.48 4.91 -23.59
C LEU A 88 6.81 5.50 -24.06
N LYS A 89 7.62 6.04 -23.14
CA LYS A 89 8.95 6.57 -23.45
C LYS A 89 9.90 5.53 -24.04
N GLY A 90 9.77 4.26 -23.63
CA GLY A 90 10.52 3.14 -24.21
C GLY A 90 9.94 2.59 -25.52
N GLY A 91 8.92 3.23 -26.09
CA GLY A 91 8.26 2.79 -27.34
C GLY A 91 7.30 1.61 -27.15
N GLY A 92 6.92 1.31 -25.91
CA GLY A 92 5.96 0.28 -25.57
C GLY A 92 4.52 0.73 -25.67
N ASP A 93 3.62 -0.26 -25.70
CA ASP A 93 2.19 -0.08 -25.56
C ASP A 93 1.78 -0.56 -24.15
N PRO A 94 1.51 0.37 -23.21
CA PRO A 94 1.19 0.01 -21.83
C PRO A 94 -0.17 -0.70 -21.68
N GLU A 95 -1.11 -0.54 -22.62
CA GLU A 95 -2.45 -1.17 -22.57
C GLU A 95 -2.39 -2.67 -22.91
N LYS A 96 -1.42 -3.08 -23.74
CA LYS A 96 -1.25 -4.48 -24.15
C LYS A 96 -0.57 -5.36 -23.11
N LYS A 97 -0.06 -4.78 -22.03
CA LYS A 97 0.71 -5.48 -20.99
C LYS A 97 0.13 -5.17 -19.61
N GLN A 98 0.54 -5.92 -18.59
CA GLN A 98 0.18 -5.61 -17.20
C GLN A 98 1.12 -4.54 -16.64
N THR A 99 1.28 -3.45 -17.39
CA THR A 99 2.20 -2.35 -17.08
C THR A 99 1.76 -1.68 -15.79
N ALA A 100 2.59 -1.80 -14.76
CA ALA A 100 2.27 -1.35 -13.41
C ALA A 100 3.56 -1.21 -12.60
N PHE A 101 3.55 -0.39 -11.56
CA PHE A 101 4.66 -0.35 -10.61
C PHE A 101 4.68 -1.63 -9.77
N PRO A 102 5.69 -2.49 -9.89
CA PRO A 102 5.70 -3.72 -9.14
C PRO A 102 6.07 -3.44 -7.68
N LEU A 103 5.31 -4.00 -6.75
CA LEU A 103 5.58 -3.92 -5.31
C LEU A 103 5.66 -5.33 -4.74
N SER A 104 6.88 -5.82 -4.50
CA SER A 104 7.10 -7.15 -3.92
C SER A 104 7.77 -7.08 -2.55
N GLU A 105 7.30 -7.91 -1.63
CA GLU A 105 7.91 -8.16 -0.32
C GLU A 105 8.85 -9.37 -0.34
N SER A 106 9.00 -10.03 -1.50
CA SER A 106 9.87 -11.19 -1.66
C SER A 106 10.75 -11.04 -2.90
N PRO A 107 12.09 -11.04 -2.76
CA PRO A 107 12.97 -10.98 -3.92
C PRO A 107 12.74 -12.21 -4.82
N LYS A 108 12.42 -13.36 -4.22
CA LYS A 108 12.09 -14.58 -4.94
C LYS A 108 10.85 -14.39 -5.80
N GLU A 109 9.76 -13.84 -5.28
CA GLU A 109 8.54 -13.65 -6.08
C GLU A 109 8.71 -12.61 -7.19
N TYR A 110 9.53 -11.59 -6.92
CA TYR A 110 9.79 -10.49 -7.85
C TYR A 110 10.42 -10.95 -9.17
N VAL A 111 11.49 -11.76 -9.10
CA VAL A 111 12.26 -12.19 -10.28
C VAL A 111 12.00 -13.64 -10.71
N ARG A 112 11.13 -14.39 -10.00
CA ARG A 112 10.88 -15.80 -10.30
C ARG A 112 10.22 -15.97 -11.67
N LYS A 113 10.94 -16.66 -12.55
CA LYS A 113 10.43 -17.20 -13.81
C LYS A 113 9.74 -18.54 -13.57
N ARG A 114 8.71 -18.85 -14.36
CA ARG A 114 8.00 -20.14 -14.32
C ARG A 114 8.12 -20.81 -15.69
N GLY A 115 9.16 -21.61 -15.87
CA GLY A 115 9.53 -22.16 -17.18
C GLY A 115 9.85 -21.05 -18.17
N LYS A 116 9.14 -21.01 -19.31
CA LYS A 116 9.27 -19.95 -20.32
C LYS A 116 8.51 -18.66 -19.98
N LYS A 117 7.72 -18.63 -18.89
CA LYS A 117 6.94 -17.44 -18.52
C LYS A 117 7.85 -16.36 -17.91
N PRO A 118 7.73 -15.08 -18.34
CA PRO A 118 8.45 -13.95 -17.76
C PRO A 118 8.13 -13.79 -16.26
N SER A 119 9.03 -13.16 -15.51
CA SER A 119 8.83 -12.89 -14.08
C SER A 119 7.78 -11.78 -13.86
N TYR A 120 7.34 -11.60 -12.61
CA TYR A 120 6.44 -10.49 -12.26
C TYR A 120 7.05 -9.13 -12.63
N ARG A 121 8.33 -8.91 -12.29
CA ARG A 121 9.10 -7.73 -12.73
C ARG A 121 9.06 -7.56 -14.24
N ASP A 122 9.37 -8.61 -15.00
CA ASP A 122 9.49 -8.53 -16.46
C ASP A 122 8.16 -8.19 -17.15
N VAL A 123 7.05 -8.70 -16.61
CA VAL A 123 5.70 -8.41 -17.15
C VAL A 123 5.31 -6.97 -16.81
N SER A 124 5.52 -6.53 -15.57
CA SER A 124 5.10 -5.21 -15.10
C SER A 124 5.93 -4.06 -15.67
N LEU A 125 7.21 -4.32 -15.99
CA LEU A 125 8.15 -3.34 -16.53
C LEU A 125 8.49 -3.61 -18.00
N ALA A 126 7.59 -4.28 -18.74
CA ALA A 126 7.78 -4.53 -20.16
C ALA A 126 7.96 -3.19 -20.91
N ASN A 127 8.98 -3.10 -21.77
CA ASN A 127 9.35 -1.89 -22.53
C ASN A 127 9.74 -0.66 -21.70
N VAL A 128 9.89 -0.78 -20.37
CA VAL A 128 10.51 0.28 -19.56
C VAL A 128 12.03 0.28 -19.85
N PRO A 129 12.66 1.44 -20.09
CA PRO A 129 14.12 1.50 -20.28
C PRO A 129 14.88 0.99 -19.05
N GLU A 130 16.02 0.33 -19.26
CA GLU A 130 16.70 -0.41 -18.19
C GLU A 130 17.20 0.48 -17.06
N GLU A 131 17.57 1.74 -17.35
CA GLU A 131 17.97 2.70 -16.32
C GLU A 131 16.84 2.97 -15.31
N TRP A 132 15.60 3.00 -15.78
CA TRP A 132 14.44 3.18 -14.89
C TRP A 132 14.04 1.90 -14.20
N LYS A 133 14.24 0.74 -14.83
CA LYS A 133 14.05 -0.54 -14.13
C LYS A 133 14.99 -0.67 -12.95
N ALA A 134 16.25 -0.27 -13.09
CA ALA A 134 17.22 -0.30 -12.00
C ALA A 134 16.80 0.59 -10.81
N VAL A 135 16.24 1.78 -11.08
CA VAL A 135 15.67 2.64 -10.04
C VAL A 135 14.47 1.96 -9.36
N ILE A 136 13.53 1.42 -10.14
CA ILE A 136 12.34 0.72 -9.61
C ILE A 136 12.73 -0.53 -8.79
N ASP A 137 13.77 -1.25 -9.21
CA ASP A 137 14.33 -2.37 -8.47
C ASP A 137 14.88 -1.91 -7.12
N GLY A 138 15.52 -0.73 -7.08
CA GLY A 138 16.03 -0.08 -5.86
C GLY A 138 14.94 0.20 -4.83
N LEU A 139 13.73 0.52 -5.29
CA LEU A 139 12.60 0.91 -4.45
C LEU A 139 11.74 -0.27 -3.96
N GLN A 140 12.13 -1.52 -4.23
CA GLN A 140 11.28 -2.65 -3.87
C GLN A 140 11.17 -2.85 -2.35
N PRO A 141 9.96 -3.09 -1.80
CA PRO A 141 9.74 -3.27 -0.37
C PRO A 141 10.65 -4.29 0.31
N PHE A 142 10.99 -5.40 -0.37
CA PHE A 142 11.88 -6.42 0.18
C PHE A 142 13.32 -5.96 0.44
N LYS A 143 13.71 -4.76 -0.03
CA LYS A 143 15.02 -4.16 0.25
C LYS A 143 15.03 -3.32 1.53
N GLY A 144 13.87 -2.99 2.08
CA GLY A 144 13.73 -1.97 3.12
C GLY A 144 14.15 -2.41 4.53
N ILE A 145 14.76 -1.46 5.23
CA ILE A 145 14.93 -1.39 6.69
C ILE A 145 13.92 -0.34 7.21
N PRO A 146 13.43 -0.40 8.47
CA PRO A 146 12.58 0.66 9.01
C PRO A 146 13.21 2.06 8.81
N ASN A 147 12.40 3.03 8.34
CA ASN A 147 12.76 4.41 7.96
C ASN A 147 13.33 4.66 6.54
N ASP A 148 13.23 3.70 5.61
CA ASP A 148 13.56 3.88 4.19
C ASP A 148 12.31 4.08 3.30
N ASP A 149 12.44 4.62 2.09
CA ASP A 149 11.33 4.75 1.13
C ASP A 149 10.69 3.39 0.80
N ALA A 150 11.49 2.33 0.76
CA ALA A 150 11.03 0.95 0.62
C ALA A 150 10.07 0.52 1.76
N TYR A 151 10.25 1.06 2.97
CA TYR A 151 9.34 0.84 4.10
C TYR A 151 7.98 1.49 3.86
N HIS A 152 7.94 2.74 3.36
CA HIS A 152 6.70 3.40 2.99
C HIS A 152 5.95 2.66 1.87
N LEU A 153 6.69 2.16 0.87
CA LEU A 153 6.13 1.32 -0.20
C LEU A 153 5.63 -0.03 0.31
N SER A 154 6.26 -0.59 1.34
CA SER A 154 5.77 -1.80 2.03
C SER A 154 4.43 -1.56 2.74
N ILE A 155 4.29 -0.42 3.43
CA ILE A 155 3.03 -0.02 4.06
C ILE A 155 1.95 0.15 2.99
N LEU A 156 2.25 0.87 1.91
CA LEU A 156 1.31 1.09 0.82
C LEU A 156 0.86 -0.23 0.17
N ASN A 157 1.79 -1.16 -0.07
CA ASN A 157 1.47 -2.49 -0.59
C ASN A 157 0.58 -3.29 0.36
N SER A 158 0.86 -3.20 1.67
CA SER A 158 0.07 -3.87 2.70
C SER A 158 -1.35 -3.31 2.79
N LEU A 159 -1.51 -1.99 2.76
CA LEU A 159 -2.80 -1.32 2.81
C LEU A 159 -3.65 -1.66 1.57
N THR A 160 -3.07 -1.58 0.37
CA THR A 160 -3.79 -1.88 -0.87
C THR A 160 -4.18 -3.36 -0.99
N LYS A 161 -3.31 -4.30 -0.57
CA LYS A 161 -3.66 -5.73 -0.49
C LYS A 161 -4.80 -5.97 0.49
N ARG A 162 -4.76 -5.34 1.67
CA ARG A 162 -5.83 -5.46 2.68
C ARG A 162 -7.13 -4.91 2.15
N ASP A 163 -7.15 -3.69 1.60
CA ASP A 163 -8.36 -3.09 1.03
C ASP A 163 -9.02 -3.98 -0.04
N LYS A 164 -8.22 -4.54 -0.97
CA LYS A 164 -8.70 -5.46 -2.02
C LYS A 164 -9.34 -6.75 -1.48
N HIS A 165 -8.91 -7.25 -0.33
CA HIS A 165 -9.37 -8.52 0.23
C HIS A 165 -10.27 -8.35 1.47
N GLN A 166 -10.32 -7.15 2.04
CA GLN A 166 -10.89 -6.85 3.35
C GLN A 166 -11.55 -5.46 3.32
N VAL A 167 -12.62 -5.30 2.53
CA VAL A 167 -13.64 -4.26 2.80
C VAL A 167 -14.25 -4.45 4.22
N ARG A 168 -13.99 -5.60 4.86
CA ARG A 168 -14.22 -5.80 6.29
C ARG A 168 -12.93 -5.56 7.06
N LEU A 169 -12.73 -4.33 7.55
CA LEU A 169 -12.22 -4.19 8.92
C LEU A 169 -13.19 -4.99 9.79
N ARG A 170 -12.82 -6.24 10.11
CA ARG A 170 -13.60 -7.05 11.06
C ARG A 170 -13.57 -6.31 12.38
N CYS A 171 -14.68 -5.61 12.65
CA CYS A 171 -15.12 -5.39 14.02
C CYS A 171 -15.29 -6.80 14.61
N TYR A 172 -14.31 -7.25 15.39
CA TYR A 172 -14.45 -8.49 16.14
C TYR A 172 -15.60 -8.28 17.13
N THR A 173 -16.63 -9.13 17.01
CA THR A 173 -17.74 -9.31 17.96
C THR A 173 -17.27 -10.07 19.19
#